data_AF-A0A524MWD3-F1
#
_entry.id   AF-A0A524MWD3-F1
#
_cell.length_a   1.000
_cell.length_b   1.000
_cell.length_c   1.000
_cell.angle_alpha   90.00
_cell.angle_beta   90.00
_cell.angle_gamma   90.00
#
_symmetry.space_group_name_H-M   'P 1'
#
loop_
_entity.id
_entity.type
_entity.pdbx_description
1 polymer ?
#
loop_
_entity_poly.entity_id
_entity_poly.type
_entity_poly.pdbx_seq_one_letter_code
_entity_poly.pdbx_strand_id
1 'polypeptide(L)'
;MATYSYIARTKSGERTEGSLDANDRRSALAIVEQMGHVPVSIKEVGAGASEDTTRKRSRFSFERRRPPRMNSRDVLTFSTEMSDLLASGMTLGNALNILANNKTGRASDQILPALRDEILQGSSLSAALAQHPASFPPLYSSMIRAGEASGALSEILTRLVEHYERVQEVKEKIIGALVYPAIVIVMGLGVLIFAVTYVIPKFKPILDELGGTLPFSTRLLLGLSKWAVSYGWIAIATLVALVTMATRAAKTHKGQLWWHGLLLKLPLIKGIIASGIYSNFARTLSTLLTNGVPVLQALGIVEKTVGNAVIAAEIRTARNRVTDGTTISGPLASGKVFPKMMTDMLAVGEQTGNVTGALSHIAHRYEQLLNRNIKIFTTALEPIMIFMIATLVGFVAVAIL
;
A
#
# COMPACT_ATOMS: atom_id res chain seq x y z
N MET A 1 54.83 1.65 34.23
CA MET A 1 53.85 1.25 35.25
C MET A 1 52.51 1.75 34.77
N ALA A 2 51.54 0.86 34.61
CA ALA A 2 50.21 1.19 34.11
C ALA A 2 49.19 1.00 35.23
N THR A 3 48.23 1.93 35.32
CA THR A 3 47.17 1.86 36.33
C THR A 3 46.04 0.99 35.80
N TYR A 4 45.71 -0.08 36.52
CA TYR A 4 44.62 -0.99 36.20
C TYR A 4 43.44 -0.75 37.15
N SER A 5 42.27 -0.51 36.58
CA SER A 5 41.01 -0.59 37.34
C SER A 5 40.56 -2.05 37.39
N TYR A 6 40.20 -2.53 38.59
CA TYR A 6 39.68 -3.88 38.78
C TYR A 6 38.32 -3.85 39.47
N ILE A 7 37.48 -4.79 39.06
CA ILE A 7 36.24 -5.18 39.73
C ILE A 7 36.45 -6.62 40.15
N ALA A 8 36.46 -6.87 41.46
CA ALA A 8 36.59 -8.21 42.02
C ALA A 8 35.46 -8.50 43.00
N ARG A 9 35.29 -9.78 43.34
CA ARG A 9 34.36 -10.21 44.37
C ARG A 9 35.12 -10.82 45.55
N THR A 10 34.71 -10.46 46.76
CA THR A 10 35.17 -11.12 47.99
C THR A 10 34.64 -12.55 48.05
N LYS A 11 35.25 -13.41 48.89
CA LYS A 11 34.76 -14.78 49.12
C LYS A 11 33.33 -14.82 49.71
N SER A 12 32.85 -13.72 50.29
CA SER A 12 31.47 -13.51 50.75
C SER A 12 30.50 -13.07 49.64
N GLY A 13 30.98 -12.83 48.42
CA GLY A 13 30.15 -12.50 47.24
C GLY A 13 29.89 -11.01 47.01
N GLU A 14 30.43 -10.11 47.85
CA GLU A 14 30.30 -8.67 47.67
C GLU A 14 31.25 -8.14 46.60
N ARG A 15 30.78 -7.16 45.81
CA ARG A 15 31.53 -6.56 44.71
C ARG A 15 32.37 -5.40 45.24
N THR A 16 33.67 -5.47 45.02
CA THR A 16 34.65 -4.44 45.39
C THR A 16 35.36 -3.91 44.15
N GLU A 17 35.47 -2.59 44.05
CA GLU A 17 36.08 -1.90 42.91
C GLU A 17 37.24 -1.04 43.40
N GLY A 18 38.35 -1.05 42.66
CA GLY A 18 39.55 -0.29 43.01
C GLY A 18 40.50 -0.13 41.83
N SER A 19 41.54 0.67 42.01
CA SER A 19 42.64 0.83 41.05
C SER A 19 43.95 0.39 41.67
N LEU A 20 44.77 -0.34 40.92
CA LEU A 20 46.10 -0.76 41.33
C LEU A 20 47.11 -0.49 40.20
N ASP A 21 48.35 -0.18 40.57
CA ASP A 21 49.43 -0.02 39.60
C ASP A 21 50.16 -1.35 39.42
N ALA A 22 50.27 -1.79 38.18
CA ALA A 22 51.00 -3.00 37.83
C ALA A 22 51.78 -2.80 36.52
N ASN A 23 52.79 -3.64 36.30
CA ASN A 23 53.60 -3.55 35.09
C ASN A 23 52.92 -4.21 33.89
N ASP A 24 52.01 -5.15 34.13
CA ASP A 24 51.31 -5.91 33.11
C ASP A 24 49.99 -6.50 33.66
N ARG A 25 49.04 -6.82 32.77
CA ARG A 25 47.72 -7.33 33.17
C ARG A 25 47.78 -8.63 33.98
N ARG A 26 48.80 -9.47 33.79
CA ARG A 26 48.96 -10.72 34.56
C ARG A 26 49.44 -10.44 35.98
N SER A 27 50.36 -9.50 36.19
CA SER A 27 50.73 -9.06 37.54
C SER A 27 49.57 -8.38 38.26
N ALA A 28 48.74 -7.59 37.57
CA ALA A 28 47.51 -7.03 38.13
C ALA A 28 46.52 -8.09 38.64
N LEU A 29 46.33 -9.19 37.89
CA LEU A 29 45.49 -10.32 38.30
C LEU A 29 46.04 -11.01 39.55
N ALA A 30 47.35 -11.28 39.59
CA ALA A 30 47.99 -11.96 40.71
C ALA A 30 47.89 -11.14 42.02
N ILE A 31 48.02 -9.81 41.94
CA ILE A 31 47.89 -8.92 43.10
C ILE A 31 46.44 -8.95 43.65
N VAL A 32 45.43 -8.94 42.77
CA VAL A 32 44.01 -9.02 43.18
C VAL A 32 43.67 -10.38 43.80
N GLU A 33 44.22 -11.46 43.27
CA GLU A 33 44.07 -12.80 43.84
C GLU A 33 44.80 -12.94 45.19
N GLN A 34 45.97 -12.32 45.35
CA GLN A 34 46.72 -12.31 46.61
C GLN A 34 46.00 -11.49 47.71
N MET A 35 45.21 -10.48 47.33
CA MET A 35 44.28 -9.79 48.23
C MET A 35 43.04 -10.63 48.61
N GLY A 36 42.95 -11.88 48.12
CA GLY A 36 41.88 -12.81 48.46
C GLY A 36 40.56 -12.54 47.74
N HIS A 37 40.58 -11.74 46.67
CA HIS A 37 39.42 -11.42 45.84
C HIS A 37 39.47 -12.17 44.50
N VAL A 38 38.31 -12.56 43.97
CA VAL A 38 38.19 -13.20 42.65
C VAL A 38 37.93 -12.12 41.60
N PRO A 39 38.84 -11.88 40.64
CA PRO A 39 38.70 -10.82 39.65
C PRO A 39 37.60 -11.13 38.61
N VAL A 40 36.69 -10.17 38.39
CA VAL A 40 35.61 -10.27 37.39
C VAL A 40 35.95 -9.46 36.14
N SER A 41 36.64 -8.32 36.30
CA SER A 41 37.12 -7.52 35.17
C SER A 41 38.34 -6.69 35.58
N ILE A 42 39.40 -6.70 34.78
CA ILE A 42 40.57 -5.83 34.94
C ILE A 42 40.80 -5.10 33.62
N LYS A 43 40.76 -3.76 33.65
CA LYS A 43 40.95 -2.87 32.50
C LYS A 43 42.02 -1.83 32.80
N GLU A 44 42.96 -1.70 31.89
CA GLU A 44 44.03 -0.69 31.94
C GLU A 44 43.43 0.70 31.71
N VAL A 45 43.67 1.61 32.64
CA VAL A 45 43.22 3.00 32.56
C VAL A 45 44.40 3.83 32.07
N GLY A 46 44.57 3.88 30.74
CA GLY A 46 45.42 4.90 30.11
C GLY A 46 46.34 4.42 28.98
N ALA A 47 45.79 4.28 27.77
CA ALA A 47 46.45 4.68 26.52
C ALA A 47 45.41 4.67 25.39
N GLY A 48 44.83 5.84 25.10
CA GLY A 48 43.89 6.01 23.99
C GLY A 48 42.77 7.02 24.25
N ALA A 49 43.10 8.19 24.81
CA ALA A 49 42.20 9.34 24.77
C ALA A 49 42.38 10.06 23.43
N SER A 50 41.52 9.73 22.46
CA SER A 50 41.12 10.68 21.42
C SER A 50 39.65 10.98 21.64
N GLU A 51 39.39 12.26 21.89
CA GLU A 51 38.08 12.88 22.01
C GLU A 51 37.16 12.44 20.87
N ASP A 52 36.16 11.62 21.18
CA ASP A 52 34.92 11.66 20.43
C ASP A 52 33.83 12.10 21.40
N THR A 53 33.48 13.38 21.24
CA THR A 53 32.43 14.08 21.96
C THR A 53 31.12 13.38 21.62
N THR A 54 30.80 12.33 22.37
CA THR A 54 29.53 11.62 22.30
C THR A 54 28.47 12.52 22.89
N ARG A 55 28.05 13.52 22.10
CA ARG A 55 26.69 14.05 22.15
C ARG A 55 25.80 12.83 22.19
N LYS A 56 25.18 12.60 23.35
CA LYS A 56 23.93 11.87 23.54
C LYS A 56 22.89 12.41 22.55
N ARG A 57 23.00 12.05 21.27
CA ARG A 57 21.85 11.87 20.41
C ARG A 57 21.25 10.56 20.87
N SER A 58 20.44 10.68 21.90
CA SER A 58 19.31 9.79 22.09
C SER A 58 18.53 9.78 20.78
N ARG A 59 18.92 8.87 19.88
CA ARG A 59 18.02 8.36 18.86
C ARG A 59 17.01 7.54 19.65
N PHE A 60 16.00 8.24 20.17
CA PHE A 60 14.67 7.69 20.28
C PHE A 60 14.27 7.27 18.85
N SER A 61 14.76 6.11 18.41
CA SER A 61 14.19 5.39 17.29
C SER A 61 12.87 4.83 17.80
N PHE A 62 11.87 5.71 17.85
CA PHE A 62 10.47 5.34 17.86
C PHE A 62 10.13 4.76 16.47
N GLU A 63 10.84 3.71 16.07
CA GLU A 63 10.36 2.80 15.04
C GLU A 63 9.20 2.05 15.66
N ARG A 64 8.01 2.63 15.54
CA ARG A 64 6.80 1.81 15.37
C ARG A 64 7.08 0.92 14.16
N ARG A 65 7.75 -0.22 14.38
CA ARG A 65 7.91 -1.27 13.38
C ARG A 65 6.50 -1.66 12.99
N ARG A 66 6.06 -1.13 11.85
CA ARG A 66 4.80 -1.57 11.24
C ARG A 66 4.95 -3.07 11.05
N PRO A 67 3.91 -3.87 11.37
CA PRO A 67 3.98 -5.30 11.16
C PRO A 67 4.36 -5.56 9.70
N PRO A 68 5.23 -6.57 9.43
CA PRO A 68 5.60 -6.94 8.08
C PRO A 68 4.32 -7.21 7.27
N ARG A 69 4.25 -6.63 6.08
CA ARG A 69 3.09 -6.74 5.19
C ARG A 69 3.54 -7.15 3.81
N MET A 70 2.99 -8.26 3.31
CA MET A 70 3.17 -8.68 1.92
C MET A 70 2.35 -7.77 1.01
N ASN A 71 2.95 -7.39 -0.12
CA ASN A 71 2.23 -6.64 -1.14
C ASN A 71 1.34 -7.59 -1.96
N SER A 72 0.46 -7.05 -2.83
CA SER A 72 -0.46 -7.89 -3.62
C SER A 72 0.23 -8.88 -4.55
N ARG A 73 1.41 -8.55 -5.10
CA ARG A 73 2.21 -9.47 -5.92
C ARG A 73 2.79 -10.59 -5.08
N ASP A 74 3.35 -10.27 -3.91
CA ASP A 74 3.91 -11.27 -3.00
C ASP A 74 2.83 -12.27 -2.55
N VAL A 75 1.62 -11.79 -2.24
CA VAL A 75 0.47 -12.65 -1.90
C VAL A 75 0.04 -13.52 -3.08
N LEU A 76 0.04 -12.96 -4.30
CA LEU A 76 -0.26 -13.72 -5.51
C LEU A 76 0.77 -14.83 -5.74
N THR A 77 2.07 -14.50 -5.71
CA THR A 77 3.15 -15.48 -5.84
C THR A 77 3.05 -16.59 -4.79
N PHE A 78 2.86 -16.23 -3.52
CA PHE A 78 2.62 -17.20 -2.45
C PHE A 78 1.42 -18.12 -2.76
N SER A 79 0.31 -17.54 -3.24
CA SER A 79 -0.91 -18.31 -3.53
C SER A 79 -0.71 -19.25 -4.72
N THR A 80 -0.01 -18.80 -5.76
CA THR A 80 0.33 -19.61 -6.94
C THR A 80 1.22 -20.77 -6.55
N GLU A 81 2.35 -20.49 -5.89
CA GLU A 81 3.30 -21.53 -5.47
C GLU A 81 2.64 -22.52 -4.49
N MET A 82 1.81 -22.05 -3.56
CA MET A 82 1.03 -22.92 -2.68
C MET A 82 0.03 -23.79 -3.46
N SER A 83 -0.69 -23.20 -4.42
CA SER A 83 -1.64 -23.93 -5.27
C SER A 83 -0.94 -25.03 -6.05
N ASP A 84 0.21 -24.73 -6.66
CA ASP A 84 0.97 -25.68 -7.48
C ASP A 84 1.53 -26.83 -6.63
N LEU A 85 2.10 -26.52 -5.47
CA LEU A 85 2.64 -27.53 -4.54
C LEU A 85 1.53 -28.46 -4.03
N LEU A 86 0.37 -27.92 -3.63
CA LEU A 86 -0.75 -28.74 -3.18
C LEU A 86 -1.37 -29.55 -4.33
N ALA A 87 -1.46 -28.98 -5.54
CA ALA A 87 -1.93 -29.69 -6.72
C ALA A 87 -1.01 -30.86 -7.10
N SER A 88 0.30 -30.76 -6.82
CA SER A 88 1.25 -31.87 -6.98
C SER A 88 1.10 -33.00 -5.94
N GLY A 89 0.16 -32.89 -5.00
CA GLY A 89 -0.08 -33.87 -3.94
C GLY A 89 0.79 -33.66 -2.69
N MET A 90 1.48 -32.52 -2.57
CA MET A 90 2.25 -32.20 -1.37
C MET A 90 1.35 -31.87 -0.18
N THR A 91 1.76 -32.24 1.04
CA THR A 91 1.04 -31.85 2.26
C THR A 91 1.22 -30.36 2.54
N LEU A 92 0.22 -29.73 3.15
CA LEU A 92 0.23 -28.29 3.49
C LEU A 92 1.46 -27.87 4.31
N GLY A 93 1.83 -28.67 5.31
CA GLY A 93 3.01 -28.39 6.15
C GLY A 93 4.32 -28.41 5.35
N ASN A 94 4.49 -29.38 4.44
CA ASN A 94 5.66 -29.47 3.58
C ASN A 94 5.71 -28.33 2.57
N ALA A 95 4.57 -28.00 1.95
CA ALA A 95 4.47 -26.86 1.04
C ALA A 95 4.85 -25.56 1.74
N LEU A 96 4.28 -25.27 2.91
CA LEU A 96 4.64 -24.11 3.73
C LEU A 96 6.12 -24.09 4.12
N ASN A 97 6.71 -25.24 4.42
CA ASN A 97 8.13 -25.31 4.78
C ASN A 97 9.03 -24.95 3.58
N ILE A 98 8.71 -25.41 2.37
CA ILE A 98 9.43 -25.04 1.15
C ILE A 98 9.33 -23.52 0.93
N LEU A 99 8.13 -22.96 1.02
CA LEU A 99 7.89 -21.53 0.80
C LEU A 99 8.56 -20.67 1.90
N ALA A 100 8.56 -21.10 3.16
CA ALA A 100 9.18 -20.38 4.27
C ALA A 100 10.73 -20.36 4.20
N ASN A 101 11.32 -21.38 3.57
CA ASN A 101 12.77 -21.47 3.37
C ASN A 101 13.24 -20.65 2.16
N ASN A 102 12.34 -20.28 1.25
CA ASN A 102 12.66 -19.38 0.15
C ASN A 102 12.79 -17.93 0.64
N LYS A 103 14.03 -17.48 0.86
CA LYS A 103 14.31 -16.11 1.32
C LYS A 103 14.30 -15.14 0.14
N THR A 104 13.41 -14.15 0.22
CA THR A 104 13.28 -13.11 -0.82
C THR A 104 13.75 -11.73 -0.37
N GLY A 105 14.11 -11.58 0.91
CA GLY A 105 14.44 -10.30 1.53
C GLY A 105 13.21 -9.41 1.76
N ARG A 106 12.00 -9.95 1.64
CA ARG A 106 10.72 -9.22 1.76
C ARG A 106 9.96 -9.61 3.03
N ALA A 107 8.75 -9.06 3.18
CA ALA A 107 7.87 -9.35 4.31
C ALA A 107 7.47 -10.84 4.44
N SER A 108 7.52 -11.60 3.34
CA SER A 108 7.29 -13.05 3.32
C SER A 108 8.23 -13.81 4.24
N ASP A 109 9.48 -13.36 4.39
CA ASP A 109 10.52 -14.06 5.16
C ASP A 109 10.22 -14.08 6.67
N GLN A 110 9.30 -13.24 7.14
CA GLN A 110 8.79 -13.21 8.51
C GLN A 110 7.40 -13.86 8.62
N ILE A 111 6.54 -13.66 7.62
CA ILE A 111 5.15 -14.13 7.66
C ILE A 111 5.05 -15.63 7.37
N LEU A 112 5.78 -16.16 6.38
CA LEU A 112 5.68 -17.58 6.01
C LEU A 112 6.19 -18.53 7.10
N PRO A 113 7.32 -18.25 7.79
CA PRO A 113 7.72 -19.06 8.94
C PRO A 113 6.67 -19.04 10.06
N ALA A 114 6.09 -17.87 10.36
CA ALA A 114 5.04 -17.76 11.38
C ALA A 114 3.79 -18.59 11.03
N LEU A 115 3.36 -18.56 9.76
CA LEU A 115 2.27 -19.41 9.27
C LEU A 115 2.61 -20.89 9.38
N ARG A 116 3.83 -21.29 8.96
CA ARG A 116 4.29 -22.68 9.08
C ARG A 116 4.24 -23.15 10.52
N ASP A 117 4.78 -22.36 11.46
CA ASP A 117 4.87 -22.73 12.86
C ASP A 117 3.49 -22.88 13.50
N GLU A 118 2.53 -22.03 13.13
CA GLU A 118 1.13 -22.17 13.57
C GLU A 118 0.46 -23.43 13.03
N ILE A 119 0.67 -23.75 11.76
CA ILE A 119 0.13 -24.98 11.16
C ILE A 119 0.74 -26.22 11.84
N LEU A 120 2.05 -26.20 12.12
CA LEU A 120 2.73 -27.28 12.84
C LEU A 120 2.25 -27.43 14.29
N GLN A 121 1.77 -26.34 14.91
CA GLN A 121 1.13 -26.35 16.22
C GLN A 121 -0.34 -26.84 16.19
N GLY A 122 -0.88 -27.12 15.01
CA GLY A 122 -2.24 -27.64 14.81
C GLY A 122 -3.30 -26.59 14.55
N SER A 123 -2.93 -25.32 14.37
CA SER A 123 -3.87 -24.28 13.93
C SER A 123 -4.31 -24.53 12.48
N SER A 124 -5.57 -24.24 12.16
CA SER A 124 -6.03 -24.20 10.75
C SER A 124 -5.33 -23.07 9.98
N LEU A 125 -5.12 -23.25 8.68
CA LEU A 125 -4.56 -22.25 7.77
C LEU A 125 -5.40 -20.99 7.76
N SER A 126 -6.73 -21.10 7.75
CA SER A 126 -7.60 -19.93 7.79
C SER A 126 -7.41 -19.09 9.06
N ALA A 127 -7.25 -19.73 10.22
CA ALA A 127 -6.97 -19.05 11.48
C ALA A 127 -5.59 -18.38 11.48
N ALA A 128 -4.55 -19.09 11.02
CA ALA A 128 -3.19 -18.54 10.92
C ALA A 128 -3.13 -17.32 9.98
N LEU A 129 -3.77 -17.41 8.81
CA LEU A 129 -3.87 -16.28 7.87
C LEU A 129 -4.65 -15.09 8.43
N ALA A 130 -5.69 -15.34 9.24
CA ALA A 130 -6.49 -14.29 9.86
C ALA A 130 -5.71 -13.45 10.89
N GLN A 131 -4.60 -13.98 11.43
CA GLN A 131 -3.68 -13.21 12.30
C GLN A 131 -2.90 -12.13 11.51
N HIS A 132 -2.85 -12.24 10.18
CA HIS A 132 -2.13 -11.32 9.29
C HIS A 132 -3.07 -10.56 8.32
N PRO A 133 -4.08 -9.81 8.83
CA PRO A 133 -5.11 -9.18 7.99
C PRO A 133 -4.58 -8.09 7.05
N ALA A 134 -3.38 -7.57 7.32
CA ALA A 134 -2.70 -6.60 6.47
C ALA A 134 -2.20 -7.23 5.15
N SER A 135 -1.84 -8.51 5.17
CA SER A 135 -1.38 -9.28 4.02
C SER A 135 -2.52 -10.10 3.40
N PHE A 136 -3.35 -10.72 4.25
CA PHE A 136 -4.46 -11.58 3.84
C PHE A 136 -5.80 -10.97 4.22
N PRO A 137 -6.50 -10.31 3.28
CA PRO A 137 -7.81 -9.71 3.54
C PRO A 137 -8.85 -10.75 3.98
N PRO A 138 -9.98 -10.33 4.60
CA PRO A 138 -11.03 -11.23 5.06
C PRO A 138 -11.59 -12.19 3.98
N LEU A 139 -11.58 -11.76 2.72
CA LEU A 139 -11.93 -12.61 1.58
C LEU A 139 -11.02 -13.85 1.49
N TYR A 140 -9.71 -13.64 1.61
CA TYR A 140 -8.70 -14.69 1.50
C TYR A 140 -8.91 -15.75 2.59
N SER A 141 -8.92 -15.33 3.87
CA SER A 141 -9.08 -16.25 4.99
C SER A 141 -10.43 -16.97 4.99
N SER A 142 -11.50 -16.31 4.56
CA SER A 142 -12.83 -16.92 4.50
C SER A 142 -12.96 -17.99 3.41
N MET A 143 -12.34 -17.78 2.25
CA MET A 143 -12.33 -18.78 1.19
C MET A 143 -11.45 -19.97 1.58
N ILE A 144 -10.26 -19.73 2.15
CA ILE A 144 -9.43 -20.81 2.69
C ILE A 144 -10.20 -21.62 3.73
N ARG A 145 -10.92 -20.98 4.64
CA ARG A 145 -11.75 -21.67 5.64
C ARG A 145 -12.83 -22.56 4.99
N ALA A 146 -13.47 -22.08 3.93
CA ALA A 146 -14.43 -22.88 3.18
C ALA A 146 -13.77 -24.10 2.51
N GLY A 147 -12.57 -23.92 1.94
CA GLY A 147 -11.76 -25.00 1.36
C GLY A 147 -11.25 -26.02 2.38
N GLU A 148 -10.89 -25.57 3.57
CA GLU A 148 -10.52 -26.46 4.68
C GLU A 148 -11.70 -27.31 5.13
N ALA A 149 -12.88 -26.69 5.27
CA ALA A 149 -14.10 -27.39 5.68
C ALA A 149 -14.60 -28.40 4.64
N SER A 150 -14.39 -28.13 3.34
CA SER A 150 -14.79 -29.01 2.24
C SER A 150 -13.71 -29.96 1.73
N GLY A 151 -12.47 -29.83 2.23
CA GLY A 151 -11.31 -30.56 1.72
C GLY A 151 -10.82 -30.11 0.34
N ALA A 152 -11.41 -29.06 -0.25
CA ALA A 152 -11.10 -28.56 -1.59
C ALA A 152 -10.07 -27.42 -1.59
N LEU A 153 -9.06 -27.47 -0.71
CA LEU A 153 -8.11 -26.37 -0.51
C LEU A 153 -7.33 -25.99 -1.79
N SER A 154 -6.91 -26.98 -2.58
CA SER A 154 -6.20 -26.76 -3.85
C SER A 154 -7.06 -25.96 -4.84
N GLU A 155 -8.33 -26.35 -5.02
CA GLU A 155 -9.26 -25.65 -5.91
C GLU A 155 -9.53 -24.21 -5.43
N ILE A 156 -9.68 -24.01 -4.12
CA ILE A 156 -9.85 -22.67 -3.55
C ILE A 156 -8.63 -21.78 -3.80
N LEU A 157 -7.42 -22.32 -3.67
CA LEU A 157 -6.20 -21.58 -3.95
C LEU A 157 -6.10 -21.21 -5.44
N THR A 158 -6.46 -22.11 -6.34
CA THR A 158 -6.56 -21.79 -7.79
C THR A 158 -7.54 -20.66 -8.03
N ARG A 159 -8.73 -20.70 -7.43
CA ARG A 159 -9.74 -19.62 -7.53
C ARG A 159 -9.23 -18.31 -6.92
N LEU A 160 -8.42 -18.35 -5.86
CA LEU A 160 -7.75 -17.20 -5.28
C LEU A 160 -6.73 -16.60 -6.24
N VAL A 161 -5.87 -17.42 -6.84
CA VAL A 161 -4.88 -17.00 -7.84
C VAL A 161 -5.58 -16.27 -8.97
N GLU A 162 -6.60 -16.88 -9.60
CA GLU A 162 -7.35 -16.23 -10.68
C GLU A 162 -8.01 -14.91 -10.25
N HIS A 163 -8.47 -14.79 -8.99
CA HIS A 163 -9.03 -13.54 -8.50
C HIS A 163 -7.97 -12.45 -8.40
N TYR A 164 -6.83 -12.76 -7.79
CA TYR A 164 -5.75 -11.79 -7.58
C TYR A 164 -5.00 -11.43 -8.87
N GLU A 165 -4.84 -12.37 -9.81
CA GLU A 165 -4.31 -12.09 -11.16
C GLU A 165 -5.15 -11.06 -11.90
N ARG A 166 -6.47 -11.24 -11.93
CA ARG A 166 -7.37 -10.26 -12.58
C ARG A 166 -7.29 -8.88 -11.92
N VAL A 167 -7.23 -8.83 -10.59
CA VAL A 167 -7.06 -7.56 -9.85
C VAL A 167 -5.73 -6.90 -10.20
N GLN A 168 -4.66 -7.69 -10.30
CA GLN A 168 -3.32 -7.27 -10.70
C GLN A 168 -3.32 -6.72 -12.14
N GLU A 169 -3.92 -7.42 -13.09
CA GLU A 169 -4.06 -6.98 -14.49
C GLU A 169 -4.81 -5.65 -14.63
N VAL A 170 -5.94 -5.50 -13.92
CA VAL A 170 -6.72 -4.25 -13.94
C VAL A 170 -5.87 -3.10 -13.40
N LYS A 171 -5.15 -3.33 -12.30
CA LYS A 171 -4.23 -2.33 -11.72
C LYS A 171 -3.12 -1.97 -12.69
N GLU A 172 -2.52 -2.94 -13.36
CA GLU A 172 -1.45 -2.72 -14.34
C GLU A 172 -1.95 -1.97 -15.57
N LYS A 173 -3.17 -2.26 -16.05
CA LYS A 173 -3.83 -1.47 -17.11
C LYS A 173 -4.03 -0.02 -16.71
N ILE A 174 -4.50 0.23 -15.48
CA ILE A 174 -4.69 1.59 -14.96
C ILE A 174 -3.35 2.33 -14.86
N ILE A 175 -2.32 1.67 -14.31
CA ILE A 175 -0.99 2.28 -14.19
C ILE A 175 -0.40 2.54 -15.57
N GLY A 176 -0.47 1.57 -16.48
CA GLY A 176 0.02 1.68 -17.86
C GLY A 176 -0.64 2.84 -18.62
N ALA A 177 -1.94 3.03 -18.45
CA ALA A 177 -2.69 4.15 -19.04
C ALA A 177 -2.23 5.53 -18.53
N LEU A 178 -1.63 5.61 -17.34
CA LEU A 178 -1.13 6.86 -16.74
C LEU A 178 0.33 7.17 -17.08
N VAL A 179 1.09 6.20 -17.60
CA VAL A 179 2.51 6.39 -17.94
C VAL A 179 2.69 7.47 -19.01
N TYR A 180 1.92 7.39 -20.10
CA TYR A 180 2.02 8.37 -21.19
C TYR A 180 1.69 9.80 -20.73
N PRO A 181 0.53 10.07 -20.07
CA PRO A 181 0.27 11.38 -19.48
C PRO A 181 1.39 11.88 -18.56
N ALA A 182 1.94 11.00 -17.71
CA ALA A 182 3.03 11.39 -16.81
C ALA A 182 4.28 11.84 -17.57
N ILE A 183 4.71 11.11 -18.62
CA ILE A 183 5.87 11.47 -19.44
C ILE A 183 5.66 12.83 -20.11
N VAL A 184 4.49 13.04 -20.72
CA VAL A 184 4.18 14.28 -21.45
C VAL A 184 4.11 15.48 -20.50
N ILE A 185 3.51 15.34 -19.31
CA ILE A 185 3.53 16.39 -18.26
C ILE A 185 4.97 16.71 -17.84
N VAL A 186 5.78 15.68 -17.56
CA VAL A 186 7.17 15.87 -17.11
C VAL A 186 8.01 16.56 -18.19
N MET A 187 7.89 16.15 -19.44
CA MET A 187 8.59 16.80 -20.57
C MET A 187 8.11 18.24 -20.77
N GLY A 188 6.80 18.49 -20.77
CA GLY A 188 6.23 19.83 -20.94
C GLY A 188 6.67 20.78 -19.82
N LEU A 189 6.63 20.33 -18.57
CA LEU A 189 7.15 21.09 -17.43
C LEU A 189 8.67 21.32 -17.54
N GLY A 190 9.43 20.32 -18.01
CA GLY A 190 10.86 20.45 -18.24
C GLY A 190 11.19 21.53 -19.26
N VAL A 191 10.49 21.56 -20.40
CA VAL A 191 10.62 22.59 -21.44
C VAL A 191 10.29 23.97 -20.88
N LEU A 192 9.22 24.08 -20.08
CA LEU A 192 8.84 25.34 -19.44
C LEU A 192 9.93 25.85 -18.50
N ILE A 193 10.42 25.00 -17.59
CA ILE A 193 11.47 25.36 -16.63
C ILE A 193 12.73 25.80 -17.37
N PHE A 194 13.11 25.09 -18.43
CA PHE A 194 14.25 25.45 -19.28
C PHE A 194 14.06 26.82 -19.96
N ALA A 195 12.90 27.05 -20.57
CA ALA A 195 12.61 28.32 -21.23
C ALA A 195 12.68 29.50 -20.25
N VAL A 196 12.05 29.36 -19.09
CA VAL A 196 12.00 30.41 -18.07
C VAL A 196 13.38 30.69 -17.44
N THR A 197 14.16 29.64 -17.17
CA THR A 197 15.43 29.76 -16.42
C THR A 197 16.60 30.11 -17.31
N TYR A 198 16.59 29.67 -18.57
CA TYR A 198 17.73 29.84 -19.48
C TYR A 198 17.43 30.73 -20.68
N VAL A 199 16.29 30.54 -21.34
CA VAL A 199 15.96 31.27 -22.58
C VAL A 199 15.59 32.72 -22.28
N ILE A 200 14.61 32.94 -21.40
CA ILE A 200 14.09 34.29 -21.12
C ILE A 200 15.15 35.24 -20.54
N PRO A 201 16.02 34.85 -19.60
CA PRO A 201 17.03 35.76 -19.07
C PRO A 201 18.03 36.24 -20.12
N LYS A 202 18.28 35.46 -21.18
CA LYS A 202 19.15 35.87 -22.28
C LYS A 202 18.52 36.96 -23.17
N PHE A 203 17.19 37.02 -23.25
CA PHE A 203 16.48 38.06 -24.00
C PHE A 203 16.30 39.37 -23.22
N LYS A 204 16.35 39.31 -21.88
CA LYS A 204 16.20 40.48 -21.02
C LYS A 204 17.12 41.67 -21.38
N PRO A 205 18.46 41.52 -21.53
CA PRO A 205 19.33 42.66 -21.83
C PRO A 205 19.03 43.31 -23.18
N ILE A 206 18.57 42.54 -24.18
CA ILE A 206 18.20 43.04 -25.51
C ILE A 206 16.93 43.92 -25.42
N LEU A 207 15.95 43.51 -24.61
CA LEU A 207 14.74 44.32 -24.37
C LEU A 207 15.06 45.60 -23.59
N ASP A 208 15.97 45.51 -22.61
CA ASP A 208 16.37 46.66 -21.80
C ASP A 208 17.13 47.71 -22.67
N GLU A 209 17.92 47.29 -23.67
CA GLU A 209 18.60 48.18 -24.63
C GLU A 209 17.64 48.88 -25.61
N LEU A 210 16.50 48.27 -25.95
CA LEU A 210 15.47 48.86 -26.81
C LEU A 210 14.59 49.90 -26.08
N GLY A 211 14.86 50.18 -24.80
CA GLY A 211 14.14 51.18 -23.99
C GLY A 211 12.69 50.80 -23.66
N GLY A 212 12.29 49.55 -23.91
CA GLY A 212 10.94 49.05 -23.67
C GLY A 212 10.80 48.40 -22.30
N THR A 213 9.67 48.63 -21.62
CA THR A 213 9.31 47.83 -20.44
C THR A 213 8.89 46.43 -20.87
N LEU A 214 9.37 45.39 -20.20
CA LEU A 214 8.94 44.00 -20.41
C LEU A 214 7.40 43.88 -20.56
N PRO A 215 6.89 43.15 -21.57
CA PRO A 215 5.47 42.86 -21.72
C PRO A 215 4.86 42.26 -20.45
N PHE A 216 3.56 42.48 -20.24
CA PHE A 216 2.87 41.99 -19.03
C PHE A 216 2.98 40.46 -18.89
N SER A 217 2.93 39.72 -20.00
CA SER A 217 3.14 38.27 -20.08
C SER A 217 4.51 37.85 -19.52
N THR A 218 5.59 38.51 -19.94
CA THR A 218 6.97 38.26 -19.48
C THR A 218 7.17 38.63 -18.01
N ARG A 219 6.57 39.75 -17.55
CA ARG A 219 6.61 40.14 -16.13
C ARG A 219 5.86 39.16 -15.23
N LEU A 220 4.68 38.71 -15.65
CA LEU A 220 3.89 37.70 -14.93
C LEU A 220 4.68 36.38 -14.84
N LEU A 221 5.27 35.94 -15.94
CA LEU A 221 6.00 34.68 -16.00
C LEU A 221 7.34 34.73 -15.24
N LEU A 222 8.09 35.83 -15.30
CA LEU A 222 9.27 36.05 -14.46
C LEU A 222 8.89 36.19 -12.97
N GLY A 223 7.74 36.79 -12.67
CA GLY A 223 7.18 36.86 -11.31
C GLY A 223 6.83 35.47 -10.76
N LEU A 224 6.13 34.65 -11.55
CA LEU A 224 5.81 33.26 -11.23
C LEU A 224 7.07 32.40 -11.10
N SER A 225 8.07 32.63 -11.95
CA SER A 225 9.37 31.96 -11.87
C SER A 225 10.12 32.28 -10.58
N LYS A 226 10.29 33.58 -10.28
CA LYS A 226 10.92 34.03 -9.03
C LYS A 226 10.15 33.53 -7.83
N TRP A 227 8.82 33.51 -7.88
CA TRP A 227 7.98 32.95 -6.83
C TRP A 227 8.16 31.43 -6.71
N ALA A 228 8.21 30.69 -7.81
CA ALA A 228 8.44 29.24 -7.81
C ALA A 228 9.85 28.85 -7.35
N VAL A 229 10.88 29.65 -7.63
CA VAL A 229 12.24 29.40 -7.15
C VAL A 229 12.42 29.83 -5.70
N SER A 230 11.88 30.99 -5.30
CA SER A 230 12.02 31.55 -3.95
C SER A 230 11.09 30.89 -2.92
N TYR A 231 9.84 30.62 -3.32
CA TYR A 231 8.77 30.06 -2.48
C TYR A 231 8.35 28.66 -2.93
N GLY A 232 9.04 28.03 -3.89
CA GLY A 232 8.71 26.67 -4.34
C GLY A 232 8.71 25.65 -3.22
N TRP A 233 9.62 25.80 -2.25
CA TRP A 233 9.62 24.98 -1.04
C TRP A 233 8.38 25.24 -0.16
N ILE A 234 7.86 26.47 -0.10
CA ILE A 234 6.59 26.79 0.59
C ILE A 234 5.40 26.24 -0.20
N ALA A 235 5.40 26.33 -1.53
CA ALA A 235 4.35 25.74 -2.37
C ALA A 235 4.31 24.21 -2.22
N ILE A 236 5.48 23.56 -2.22
CA ILE A 236 5.62 22.12 -1.97
C ILE A 236 5.19 21.78 -0.53
N ALA A 237 5.62 22.55 0.48
CA ALA A 237 5.22 22.33 1.86
C ALA A 237 3.72 22.52 2.07
N THR A 238 3.12 23.51 1.41
CA THR A 238 1.67 23.78 1.43
C THR A 238 0.92 22.67 0.72
N LEU A 239 1.39 22.22 -0.45
CA LEU A 239 0.81 21.10 -1.16
C LEU A 239 0.88 19.82 -0.33
N VAL A 240 2.02 19.52 0.29
CA VAL A 240 2.20 18.36 1.17
C VAL A 240 1.29 18.48 2.40
N ALA A 241 1.17 19.66 3.01
CA ALA A 241 0.26 19.91 4.12
C ALA A 241 -1.21 19.72 3.72
N LEU A 242 -1.61 20.24 2.56
CA LEU A 242 -2.97 20.15 2.03
C LEU A 242 -3.30 18.70 1.64
N VAL A 243 -2.37 17.97 1.04
CA VAL A 243 -2.50 16.54 0.72
C VAL A 243 -2.55 15.70 2.01
N THR A 244 -1.70 15.98 3.01
CA THR A 244 -1.77 15.25 4.29
C THR A 244 -3.03 15.55 5.07
N MET A 245 -3.51 16.80 5.04
CA MET A 245 -4.77 17.20 5.67
C MET A 245 -5.98 16.60 4.94
N ALA A 246 -5.99 16.64 3.60
CA ALA A 246 -7.01 16.01 2.77
C ALA A 246 -7.02 14.49 2.94
N THR A 247 -5.86 13.83 2.97
CA THR A 247 -5.78 12.38 3.20
C THR A 247 -6.16 11.99 4.63
N ARG A 248 -5.90 12.84 5.64
CA ARG A 248 -6.41 12.61 7.00
C ARG A 248 -7.92 12.85 7.10
N ALA A 249 -8.44 13.91 6.48
CA ALA A 249 -9.87 14.18 6.40
C ALA A 249 -10.59 13.03 5.67
N ALA A 250 -10.04 12.56 4.55
CA ALA A 250 -10.52 11.41 3.78
C ALA A 250 -10.29 10.05 4.48
N LYS A 251 -9.62 9.99 5.65
CA LYS A 251 -9.62 8.80 6.52
C LYS A 251 -10.75 8.83 7.55
N THR A 252 -11.39 9.98 7.76
CA THR A 252 -12.54 10.11 8.65
C THR A 252 -13.78 9.55 7.96
N HIS A 253 -14.70 8.90 8.68
CA HIS A 253 -15.90 8.29 8.11
C HIS A 253 -16.72 9.27 7.23
N LYS A 254 -16.96 10.50 7.73
CA LYS A 254 -17.65 11.55 6.96
C LYS A 254 -16.87 12.01 5.73
N GLY A 255 -15.54 12.12 5.84
CA GLY A 255 -14.68 12.51 4.73
C GLY A 255 -14.59 11.44 3.64
N GLN A 256 -14.58 10.16 4.02
CA GLN A 256 -14.67 9.04 3.07
C GLN A 256 -15.98 9.06 2.30
N LEU A 257 -17.12 9.26 2.98
CA LEU A 257 -18.42 9.33 2.31
C LEU A 257 -18.49 10.49 1.32
N TRP A 258 -18.02 11.68 1.71
CA TRP A 258 -17.99 12.84 0.82
C TRP A 258 -17.05 12.65 -0.37
N TRP A 259 -15.81 12.19 -0.12
CA TRP A 259 -14.80 11.99 -1.17
C TRP A 259 -15.23 10.90 -2.15
N HIS A 260 -15.69 9.76 -1.65
CA HIS A 260 -16.19 8.66 -2.47
C HIS A 260 -17.46 9.06 -3.25
N GLY A 261 -18.32 9.89 -2.65
CA GLY A 261 -19.48 10.46 -3.34
C GLY A 261 -19.10 11.43 -4.45
N LEU A 262 -18.08 12.28 -4.24
CA LEU A 262 -17.57 13.22 -5.25
C LEU A 262 -16.96 12.48 -6.45
N LEU A 263 -16.16 11.44 -6.19
CA LEU A 263 -15.57 10.58 -7.20
C LEU A 263 -16.64 9.93 -8.11
N LEU A 264 -17.82 9.60 -7.56
CA LEU A 264 -18.96 9.07 -8.30
C LEU A 264 -19.75 10.15 -9.08
N LYS A 265 -19.38 11.43 -9.00
CA LYS A 265 -20.03 12.54 -9.73
C LYS A 265 -19.20 13.07 -10.91
N LEU A 266 -17.88 12.88 -10.91
CA LEU A 266 -17.00 13.38 -11.98
C LEU A 266 -17.21 12.58 -13.28
N PRO A 267 -17.65 13.18 -14.40
CA PRO A 267 -18.17 12.43 -15.57
C PRO A 267 -17.15 11.46 -16.20
N LEU A 268 -15.88 11.86 -16.29
CA LEU A 268 -14.80 11.02 -16.84
C LEU A 268 -14.30 9.94 -15.88
N ILE A 269 -14.40 10.17 -14.57
CA ILE A 269 -13.84 9.30 -13.52
C ILE A 269 -14.91 8.35 -12.96
N LYS A 270 -16.16 8.81 -12.88
CA LYS A 270 -17.33 8.09 -12.41
C LYS A 270 -17.45 6.75 -13.12
N GLY A 271 -17.30 6.74 -14.44
CA GLY A 271 -17.40 5.51 -15.24
C GLY A 271 -16.36 4.46 -14.84
N ILE A 272 -15.13 4.87 -14.54
CA ILE A 272 -14.05 3.96 -14.13
C ILE A 272 -14.32 3.46 -12.72
N ILE A 273 -14.58 4.37 -11.78
CA ILE A 273 -14.76 4.03 -10.37
C ILE A 273 -16.01 3.18 -10.16
N ALA A 274 -17.16 3.58 -10.72
CA ALA A 274 -18.41 2.86 -10.58
C ALA A 274 -18.32 1.46 -11.20
N SER A 275 -17.85 1.35 -12.46
CA SER A 275 -17.68 0.04 -13.11
C SER A 275 -16.70 -0.87 -12.36
N GLY A 276 -15.59 -0.31 -11.85
CA GLY A 276 -14.65 -1.07 -11.03
C GLY A 276 -15.26 -1.57 -9.73
N ILE A 277 -16.08 -0.76 -9.05
CA ILE A 277 -16.74 -1.17 -7.81
C ILE A 277 -17.81 -2.23 -8.08
N TYR A 278 -18.66 -2.07 -9.11
CA TYR A 278 -19.71 -3.05 -9.43
C TYR A 278 -19.12 -4.38 -9.92
N SER A 279 -18.05 -4.32 -10.72
CA SER A 279 -17.29 -5.50 -11.14
C SER A 279 -16.73 -6.25 -9.92
N ASN A 280 -16.03 -5.55 -9.02
CA ASN A 280 -15.48 -6.17 -7.80
C ASN A 280 -16.56 -6.73 -6.89
N PHE A 281 -17.67 -5.98 -6.68
CA PHE A 281 -18.80 -6.46 -5.90
C PHE A 281 -19.34 -7.78 -6.47
N ALA A 282 -19.66 -7.81 -7.77
CA ALA A 282 -20.30 -8.97 -8.39
C ALA A 282 -19.33 -10.16 -8.46
N ARG A 283 -18.06 -9.90 -8.78
CA ARG A 283 -17.00 -10.91 -8.83
C ARG A 283 -16.76 -11.53 -7.46
N THR A 284 -16.53 -10.70 -6.43
CA THR A 284 -16.26 -11.22 -5.08
C THR A 284 -17.46 -11.97 -4.53
N LEU A 285 -18.68 -11.46 -4.73
CA LEU A 285 -19.89 -12.16 -4.30
C LEU A 285 -20.06 -13.49 -5.05
N SER A 286 -19.88 -13.50 -6.38
CA SER A 286 -19.90 -14.72 -7.20
C SER A 286 -18.90 -15.75 -6.69
N THR A 287 -17.64 -15.36 -6.51
CA THR A 287 -16.58 -16.26 -6.06
C THR A 287 -16.89 -16.85 -4.69
N LEU A 288 -17.35 -16.04 -3.73
CA LEU A 288 -17.73 -16.52 -2.39
C LEU A 288 -18.89 -17.53 -2.45
N LEU A 289 -19.95 -17.23 -3.21
CA LEU A 289 -21.12 -18.10 -3.33
C LEU A 289 -20.79 -19.41 -4.07
N THR A 290 -19.99 -19.36 -5.15
CA THR A 290 -19.52 -20.58 -5.85
C THR A 290 -18.60 -21.44 -4.97
N ASN A 291 -17.96 -20.86 -3.96
CA ASN A 291 -17.17 -21.56 -2.95
C ASN A 291 -18.00 -22.02 -1.74
N GLY A 292 -19.33 -21.95 -1.80
CA GLY A 292 -20.22 -22.43 -0.73
C GLY A 292 -20.28 -21.52 0.50
N VAL A 293 -19.77 -20.29 0.43
CA VAL A 293 -19.90 -19.33 1.54
C VAL A 293 -21.36 -18.86 1.65
N PRO A 294 -22.00 -18.95 2.83
CA PRO A 294 -23.38 -18.51 3.00
C PRO A 294 -23.59 -17.05 2.61
N VAL A 295 -24.73 -16.73 1.97
CA VAL A 295 -25.02 -15.40 1.39
C VAL A 295 -24.80 -14.25 2.38
N LEU A 296 -25.30 -14.38 3.62
CA LEU A 296 -25.15 -13.33 4.65
C LEU A 296 -23.67 -13.10 5.02
N GLN A 297 -22.89 -14.17 5.11
CA GLN A 297 -21.46 -14.09 5.37
C GLN A 297 -20.73 -13.48 4.17
N ALA A 298 -21.10 -13.90 2.95
CA ALA A 298 -20.54 -13.37 1.72
C ALA A 298 -20.78 -11.86 1.57
N LEU A 299 -22.00 -11.38 1.81
CA LEU A 299 -22.32 -9.95 1.83
C LEU A 299 -21.51 -9.18 2.89
N GLY A 300 -21.28 -9.76 4.06
CA GLY A 300 -20.43 -9.16 5.09
C GLY A 300 -18.95 -9.07 4.72
N ILE A 301 -18.45 -10.01 3.90
CA ILE A 301 -17.09 -9.96 3.36
C ILE A 301 -17.02 -8.89 2.27
N VAL A 302 -17.97 -8.88 1.33
CA VAL A 302 -18.02 -7.91 0.23
C VAL A 302 -18.15 -6.49 0.75
N GLU A 303 -18.94 -6.26 1.81
CA GLU A 303 -19.03 -4.97 2.52
C GLU A 303 -17.64 -4.44 2.92
N LYS A 304 -16.75 -5.32 3.39
CA LYS A 304 -15.40 -4.97 3.86
C LYS A 304 -14.40 -4.81 2.72
N THR A 305 -14.64 -5.40 1.54
CA THR A 305 -13.69 -5.40 0.41
C THR A 305 -14.04 -4.44 -0.72
N VAL A 306 -15.29 -3.97 -0.81
CA VAL A 306 -15.79 -3.13 -1.92
C VAL A 306 -15.08 -1.77 -2.08
N GLY A 307 -14.32 -1.33 -1.07
CA GLY A 307 -13.43 -0.17 -1.14
C GLY A 307 -14.12 1.21 -1.17
N ASN A 308 -15.45 1.26 -1.34
CA ASN A 308 -16.24 2.49 -1.35
C ASN A 308 -17.24 2.50 -0.20
N ALA A 309 -17.08 3.46 0.73
CA ALA A 309 -17.92 3.63 1.91
C ALA A 309 -19.43 3.81 1.62
N VAL A 310 -19.80 4.48 0.51
CA VAL A 310 -21.20 4.67 0.13
C VAL A 310 -21.83 3.34 -0.28
N ILE A 311 -21.13 2.57 -1.11
CA ILE A 311 -21.59 1.26 -1.56
C ILE A 311 -21.55 0.24 -0.41
N ALA A 312 -20.54 0.30 0.47
CA ALA A 312 -20.47 -0.54 1.66
C ALA A 312 -21.67 -0.32 2.61
N ALA A 313 -22.09 0.94 2.82
CA ALA A 313 -23.28 1.24 3.61
C ALA A 313 -24.56 0.66 2.98
N GLU A 314 -24.66 0.69 1.66
CA GLU A 314 -25.79 0.10 0.94
C GLU A 314 -25.80 -1.43 1.04
N ILE A 315 -24.63 -2.07 0.87
CA ILE A 315 -24.48 -3.53 1.03
C ILE A 315 -24.83 -3.95 2.46
N ARG A 316 -24.43 -3.17 3.46
CA ARG A 316 -24.80 -3.42 4.86
C ARG A 316 -26.32 -3.37 5.05
N THR A 317 -26.97 -2.37 4.47
CA THR A 317 -28.43 -2.22 4.53
C THR A 317 -29.12 -3.39 3.84
N ALA A 318 -28.64 -3.79 2.66
CA ALA A 318 -29.12 -4.96 1.95
C ALA A 318 -28.94 -6.24 2.78
N ARG A 319 -27.74 -6.49 3.34
CA ARG A 319 -27.46 -7.65 4.20
C ARG A 319 -28.42 -7.74 5.38
N ASN A 320 -28.69 -6.63 6.05
CA ASN A 320 -29.59 -6.61 7.19
C ASN A 320 -31.04 -6.93 6.79
N ARG A 321 -31.45 -6.58 5.57
CA ARG A 321 -32.79 -6.86 5.02
C ARG A 321 -32.95 -8.26 4.42
N VAL A 322 -31.84 -8.95 4.12
CA VAL A 322 -31.83 -10.32 3.55
C VAL A 322 -32.07 -11.40 4.62
N THR A 323 -32.50 -11.04 5.83
CA THR A 323 -32.81 -12.00 6.89
C THR A 323 -34.09 -12.80 6.54
N ASP A 324 -34.02 -14.12 6.69
CA ASP A 324 -35.11 -15.10 6.55
C ASP A 324 -35.74 -15.30 5.17
N GLY A 325 -34.89 -15.45 4.13
CA GLY A 325 -35.31 -16.07 2.85
C GLY A 325 -35.81 -15.09 1.78
N THR A 326 -35.63 -13.79 1.96
CA THR A 326 -35.89 -12.78 0.92
C THR A 326 -34.77 -12.71 -0.12
N THR A 327 -35.10 -12.23 -1.31
CA THR A 327 -34.13 -11.98 -2.38
C THR A 327 -33.09 -10.90 -2.01
N ILE A 328 -31.89 -11.01 -2.58
CA ILE A 328 -30.79 -10.02 -2.50
C ILE A 328 -31.08 -8.85 -3.44
N SER A 329 -31.68 -9.11 -4.60
CA SER A 329 -31.95 -8.10 -5.64
C SER A 329 -32.85 -6.96 -5.18
N GLY A 330 -33.90 -7.26 -4.41
CA GLY A 330 -34.88 -6.26 -3.93
C GLY A 330 -34.25 -5.18 -3.04
N PRO A 331 -33.59 -5.55 -1.94
CA PRO A 331 -32.88 -4.59 -1.09
C PRO A 331 -31.83 -3.77 -1.84
N LEU A 332 -31.06 -4.38 -2.75
CA LEU A 332 -30.07 -3.66 -3.56
C LEU A 332 -30.70 -2.67 -4.54
N ALA A 333 -31.87 -2.99 -5.11
CA ALA A 333 -32.61 -2.08 -6.00
C ALA A 333 -33.17 -0.86 -5.25
N SER A 334 -33.59 -1.04 -3.99
CA SER A 334 -34.15 0.05 -3.18
C SER A 334 -33.15 1.17 -2.87
N GLY A 335 -31.85 0.84 -2.82
CA GLY A 335 -30.77 1.75 -2.48
C GLY A 335 -30.46 2.82 -3.53
N LYS A 336 -30.89 2.65 -4.78
CA LYS A 336 -30.59 3.54 -5.93
C LYS A 336 -29.09 3.77 -6.23
N VAL A 337 -28.19 3.09 -5.51
CA VAL A 337 -26.75 3.12 -5.78
C VAL A 337 -26.38 2.14 -6.89
N PHE A 338 -26.99 0.95 -6.89
CA PHE A 338 -26.75 -0.06 -7.91
C PHE A 338 -27.53 0.25 -9.19
N PRO A 339 -26.94 0.07 -10.38
CA PRO A 339 -27.65 0.30 -11.64
C PRO A 339 -28.78 -0.70 -11.83
N LYS A 340 -29.92 -0.25 -12.38
CA LYS A 340 -31.11 -1.08 -12.59
C LYS A 340 -30.81 -2.39 -13.33
N MET A 341 -30.03 -2.34 -14.40
CA MET A 341 -29.63 -3.54 -15.16
C MET A 341 -28.95 -4.60 -14.29
N MET A 342 -28.13 -4.18 -13.31
CA MET A 342 -27.44 -5.09 -12.41
C MET A 342 -28.41 -5.79 -11.46
N THR A 343 -29.35 -5.05 -10.88
CA THR A 343 -30.37 -5.60 -9.98
C THR A 343 -31.36 -6.48 -10.73
N ASP A 344 -31.71 -6.13 -11.98
CA ASP A 344 -32.58 -6.93 -12.83
C ASP A 344 -31.92 -8.26 -13.20
N MET A 345 -30.64 -8.26 -13.60
CA MET A 345 -29.88 -9.49 -13.86
C MET A 345 -29.79 -10.39 -12.62
N LEU A 346 -29.59 -9.78 -11.44
CA LEU A 346 -29.55 -10.53 -10.18
C LEU A 346 -30.92 -11.13 -9.84
N ALA A 347 -32.01 -10.39 -10.04
CA ALA A 347 -33.37 -10.87 -9.84
C ALA A 347 -33.69 -12.07 -10.75
N VAL A 348 -33.27 -12.03 -12.02
CA VAL A 348 -33.39 -13.17 -12.93
C VAL A 348 -32.57 -14.36 -12.45
N GLY A 349 -31.36 -14.12 -11.95
CA GLY A 349 -30.52 -15.17 -11.34
C GLY A 349 -31.18 -15.82 -10.12
N GLU A 350 -31.87 -15.06 -9.29
CA GLU A 350 -32.60 -15.57 -8.14
C GLU A 350 -33.84 -16.38 -8.55
N GLN A 351 -34.61 -15.89 -9.52
CA GLN A 351 -35.79 -16.57 -10.06
C GLN A 351 -35.43 -17.90 -10.73
N THR A 352 -34.28 -17.96 -11.41
CA THR A 352 -33.78 -19.16 -12.10
C THR A 352 -32.94 -20.07 -11.20
N GLY A 353 -32.68 -19.65 -9.95
CA GLY A 353 -31.80 -20.36 -9.02
C GLY A 353 -30.30 -20.27 -9.36
N ASN A 354 -29.91 -19.57 -10.43
CA ASN A 354 -28.52 -19.40 -10.87
C ASN A 354 -27.96 -18.00 -10.51
N VAL A 355 -27.90 -17.70 -9.21
CA VAL A 355 -27.38 -16.43 -8.69
C VAL A 355 -25.88 -16.27 -8.98
N THR A 356 -25.11 -17.35 -8.86
CA THR A 356 -23.66 -17.35 -9.11
C THR A 356 -23.33 -17.05 -10.57
N GLY A 357 -24.06 -17.65 -11.52
CA GLY A 357 -23.94 -17.37 -12.94
C GLY A 357 -24.33 -15.94 -13.28
N ALA A 358 -25.45 -15.45 -12.74
CA ALA A 358 -25.88 -14.06 -12.94
C ALA A 358 -24.82 -13.05 -12.45
N LEU A 359 -24.25 -13.26 -11.27
CA LEU A 359 -23.18 -12.43 -10.72
C LEU A 359 -21.90 -12.49 -11.58
N SER A 360 -21.54 -13.66 -12.11
CA SER A 360 -20.40 -13.79 -13.04
C SER A 360 -20.63 -12.99 -14.33
N HIS A 361 -21.83 -13.04 -14.91
CA HIS A 361 -22.19 -12.23 -16.07
C HIS A 361 -22.19 -10.72 -15.77
N ILE A 362 -22.71 -10.33 -14.62
CA ILE A 362 -22.65 -8.93 -14.14
C ILE A 362 -21.19 -8.49 -14.02
N ALA A 363 -20.33 -9.30 -13.39
CA ALA A 363 -18.91 -9.00 -13.22
C ALA A 363 -18.24 -8.76 -14.59
N HIS A 364 -18.43 -9.68 -15.54
CA HIS A 364 -17.84 -9.56 -16.88
C HIS A 364 -18.34 -8.32 -17.62
N ARG A 365 -19.64 -8.01 -17.54
CA ARG A 365 -20.20 -6.79 -18.14
C ARG A 365 -19.55 -5.53 -17.58
N TYR A 366 -19.41 -5.41 -16.27
CA TYR A 366 -18.80 -4.23 -15.65
C TYR A 366 -17.27 -4.18 -15.83
N GLU A 367 -16.58 -5.32 -15.98
CA GLU A 367 -15.18 -5.37 -16.41
C GLU A 367 -15.00 -4.80 -17.83
N GLN A 368 -15.88 -5.18 -18.77
CA GLN A 368 -15.86 -4.62 -20.12
C GLN A 368 -16.14 -3.11 -20.11
N LEU A 369 -17.12 -2.66 -19.31
CA LEU A 369 -17.41 -1.23 -19.13
C LEU A 369 -16.23 -0.48 -18.51
N LEU A 370 -15.55 -1.08 -17.52
CA LEU A 370 -14.35 -0.53 -16.92
C LEU A 370 -13.25 -0.35 -17.97
N ASN A 371 -12.93 -1.40 -18.73
CA ASN A 371 -11.91 -1.36 -19.77
C ASN A 371 -12.22 -0.30 -20.84
N ARG A 372 -13.49 -0.21 -21.26
CA ARG A 372 -13.94 0.82 -22.20
C ARG A 372 -13.77 2.23 -21.63
N ASN A 373 -14.16 2.43 -20.36
CA ASN A 373 -14.05 3.73 -19.70
C ASN A 373 -12.59 4.15 -19.49
N ILE A 374 -11.70 3.21 -19.17
CA ILE A 374 -10.25 3.45 -19.14
C ILE A 374 -9.76 3.91 -20.51
N LYS A 375 -10.14 3.21 -21.59
CA LYS A 375 -9.75 3.60 -22.96
C LYS A 375 -10.25 5.00 -23.32
N ILE A 376 -11.52 5.30 -23.08
CA ILE A 376 -12.11 6.63 -23.34
C ILE A 376 -11.37 7.70 -22.55
N PHE A 377 -11.08 7.45 -21.28
CA PHE A 377 -10.34 8.38 -20.43
C PHE A 377 -8.93 8.66 -20.97
N THR A 378 -8.18 7.62 -21.35
CA THR A 378 -6.84 7.78 -21.92
C THR A 378 -6.87 8.53 -23.25
N THR A 379 -7.80 8.19 -24.15
CA THR A 379 -7.94 8.89 -25.43
C THR A 379 -8.41 10.33 -25.26
N ALA A 380 -9.26 10.63 -24.28
CA ALA A 380 -9.69 12.00 -23.99
C ALA A 380 -8.57 12.85 -23.37
N LEU A 381 -7.63 12.24 -22.65
CA LEU A 381 -6.48 12.94 -22.09
C LEU A 381 -5.53 13.48 -23.17
N GLU A 382 -5.37 12.78 -24.29
CA GLU A 382 -4.44 13.19 -25.36
C GLU A 382 -4.70 14.61 -25.91
N PRO A 383 -5.92 14.99 -26.38
CA PRO A 383 -6.18 16.35 -26.84
C PRO A 383 -6.11 17.39 -25.71
N ILE A 384 -6.48 17.03 -24.48
CA ILE A 384 -6.34 17.92 -23.32
C ILE A 384 -4.87 18.24 -23.08
N MET A 385 -4.02 17.22 -23.17
CA MET A 385 -2.57 17.34 -22.99
C MET A 385 -1.92 18.18 -24.09
N ILE A 386 -2.30 17.96 -25.36
CA ILE A 386 -1.84 18.76 -26.50
C ILE A 386 -2.25 20.22 -26.31
N PHE A 387 -3.52 20.48 -25.99
CA PHE A 387 -4.02 21.84 -25.79
C PHE A 387 -3.31 22.53 -24.61
N MET A 388 -3.11 21.81 -23.51
CA MET A 388 -2.41 22.33 -22.33
C MET A 388 -0.96 22.70 -22.67
N ILE A 389 -0.21 21.83 -23.37
CA ILE A 389 1.18 22.11 -23.75
C ILE A 389 1.24 23.20 -24.82
N ALA A 390 0.37 23.20 -25.81
CA ALA A 390 0.31 24.25 -26.82
C ALA A 390 0.04 25.62 -26.19
N THR A 391 -0.87 25.68 -25.21
CA THR A 391 -1.15 26.88 -24.44
C THR A 391 0.08 27.30 -23.62
N LEU A 392 0.74 26.34 -22.97
CA LEU A 392 1.95 26.59 -22.17
C LEU A 392 3.10 27.16 -23.01
N VAL A 393 3.41 26.51 -24.13
CA VAL A 393 4.49 26.90 -25.05
C VAL A 393 4.12 28.19 -25.77
N GLY A 394 2.87 28.35 -26.19
CA GLY A 394 2.36 29.58 -26.80
C GLY A 394 2.45 30.77 -25.84
N PHE A 395 2.11 30.57 -24.57
CA PHE A 395 2.28 31.60 -23.54
C PHE A 395 3.74 32.02 -23.36
N VAL A 396 4.67 31.06 -23.40
CA VAL A 396 6.11 31.36 -23.38
C VAL A 396 6.54 32.13 -24.62
N ALA A 397 6.09 31.74 -25.81
CA ALA A 397 6.43 32.43 -27.06
C ALA A 397 5.93 33.89 -27.06
N VAL A 398 4.69 34.12 -26.62
CA VAL A 398 4.10 35.47 -26.45
C VAL A 398 4.76 36.25 -25.30
N ALA A 399 5.45 35.58 -24.37
CA ALA A 399 6.26 36.24 -23.36
C ALA A 399 7.66 36.61 -23.87
N ILE A 400 8.12 36.05 -24.99
CA ILE A 400 9.43 36.37 -25.59
C ILE A 400 9.30 37.47 -26.66
N LEU A 401 8.21 37.45 -27.43
CA LEU A 401 7.80 38.55 -28.32
C LEU A 401 7.38 39.78 -27.50
#